data_AF-A0A7D5ID50-F1
#
_entry.id   AF-A0A7D5ID50-F1
#
_cell.length_a   1.000
_cell.length_b   1.000
_cell.length_c   1.000
_cell.angle_alpha   90.00
_cell.angle_beta   90.00
_cell.angle_gamma   90.00
#
_symmetry.space_group_name_H-M   'P 1'
#
loop_
_entity.id
_entity.type
_entity.pdbx_description
1 polymer ?
#
loop_
_entity_poly.entity_id
_entity_poly.type
_entity_poly.pdbx_seq_one_letter_code
_entity_poly.pdbx_strand_id
1 'polypeptide(L)'
;MSHLKRFFPRPKENEEIPVHLIDMQKKLAGWSPGLKRSVYVDDFKDTEDLKRVREVTVLRVYNWLSDGESLIELSEMERSQFEEVVDMFIKHGGEIRYTRIKNGGRLVNYFRLEKDSVPEVSVKEKLLADIL
;
A
#
# COMPACT_ATOMS: atom_id res chain seq x y z
N MET A 1 -1.68 -10.80 -18.29
CA MET A 1 -1.28 -9.74 -17.34
C MET A 1 -0.76 -10.37 -16.05
N SER A 2 0.43 -9.98 -15.59
CA SER A 2 1.00 -10.45 -14.31
C SER A 2 0.11 -10.07 -13.14
N HIS A 3 -0.08 -10.97 -12.16
CA HIS A 3 -0.87 -10.70 -10.95
C HIS A 3 -0.26 -9.61 -10.06
N LEU A 4 1.02 -9.27 -10.27
CA LEU A 4 1.72 -8.19 -9.60
C LEU A 4 1.39 -6.80 -10.18
N LYS A 5 0.91 -6.73 -11.44
CA LYS A 5 0.60 -5.47 -12.13
C LYS A 5 -0.90 -5.12 -12.10
N ARG A 6 -1.66 -5.73 -11.20
CA ARG A 6 -3.11 -5.51 -11.07
C ARG A 6 -3.36 -4.31 -10.18
N PHE A 7 -4.53 -3.69 -10.36
CA PHE A 7 -5.01 -2.63 -9.46
C PHE A 7 -5.12 -3.09 -8.00
N PHE A 8 -5.40 -4.37 -7.77
CA PHE A 8 -5.21 -5.04 -6.47
C PHE A 8 -4.13 -6.11 -6.61
N PRO A 9 -2.84 -5.75 -6.44
CA PRO A 9 -1.75 -6.70 -6.57
C PRO A 9 -1.87 -7.76 -5.47
N ARG A 10 -1.53 -9.01 -5.82
CA ARG A 10 -1.51 -10.12 -4.85
C ARG A 10 -0.23 -10.93 -4.99
N PRO A 11 0.90 -10.43 -4.50
CA PRO A 11 2.15 -11.19 -4.47
C PRO A 11 1.94 -12.56 -3.83
N LYS A 12 2.60 -13.57 -4.38
CA LYS A 12 2.80 -14.84 -3.70
C LYS A 12 3.87 -14.66 -2.63
N GLU A 13 3.98 -15.68 -1.78
CA GLU A 13 5.08 -15.76 -0.82
C GLU A 13 6.42 -15.67 -1.54
N ASN A 14 7.28 -14.75 -1.10
CA ASN A 14 8.59 -14.40 -1.68
C ASN A 14 8.57 -13.63 -3.02
N GLU A 15 7.40 -13.25 -3.53
CA GLU A 15 7.33 -12.23 -4.59
C GLU A 15 7.23 -10.84 -3.95
N GLU A 16 7.93 -9.88 -4.52
CA GLU A 16 7.98 -8.53 -3.96
C GLU A 16 7.70 -7.48 -5.03
N ILE A 17 7.05 -6.41 -4.60
CA ILE A 17 6.73 -5.25 -5.42
C ILE A 17 7.32 -4.03 -4.71
N PRO A 18 8.26 -3.30 -5.31
CA PRO A 18 8.57 -1.96 -4.84
C PRO A 18 7.32 -1.09 -4.93
N VAL A 19 7.00 -0.38 -3.85
CA VAL A 19 5.85 0.51 -3.78
C VAL A 19 6.22 1.85 -3.18
N HIS A 20 5.55 2.91 -3.62
CA HIS A 20 5.62 4.22 -2.98
C HIS A 20 4.27 4.57 -2.37
N LEU A 21 4.23 5.01 -1.11
CA LEU A 21 2.98 5.41 -0.47
C LEU A 21 2.46 6.69 -1.13
N ILE A 22 1.21 6.68 -1.58
CA ILE A 22 0.50 7.88 -2.04
C ILE A 22 -0.43 8.37 -0.93
N ASP A 23 -1.25 7.46 -0.38
CA ASP A 23 -2.23 7.79 0.66
C ASP A 23 -2.66 6.55 1.45
N MET A 24 -3.16 6.76 2.67
CA MET A 24 -3.74 5.74 3.53
C MET A 24 -5.06 6.25 4.12
N GLN A 25 -6.17 5.58 3.78
CA GLN A 25 -7.50 6.01 4.19
C GLN A 25 -8.28 4.89 4.86
N LYS A 26 -9.07 5.23 5.88
CA LYS A 26 -10.15 4.36 6.37
C LYS A 26 -11.35 4.49 5.42
N LYS A 27 -11.91 3.36 5.02
CA LYS A 27 -13.08 3.29 4.12
C LYS A 27 -14.05 2.22 4.61
N LEU A 28 -15.29 2.31 4.17
CA LEU A 28 -16.25 1.22 4.22
C LEU A 28 -16.16 0.42 2.91
N ALA A 29 -15.81 -0.86 3.02
CA ALA A 29 -15.78 -1.77 1.88
C ALA A 29 -16.99 -2.70 1.91
N GLY A 30 -17.65 -2.86 0.76
CA GLY A 30 -18.79 -3.74 0.61
C GLY A 30 -18.88 -4.33 -0.80
N TRP A 31 -19.48 -5.51 -0.90
CA TRP A 31 -19.73 -6.16 -2.20
C TRP A 31 -20.99 -5.58 -2.84
N SER A 32 -20.85 -4.93 -3.99
CA SER A 32 -21.99 -4.47 -4.80
C SER A 32 -22.51 -5.62 -5.66
N PRO A 33 -23.75 -6.11 -5.44
CA PRO A 33 -24.34 -7.14 -6.29
C PRO A 33 -24.51 -6.69 -7.75
N GLY A 34 -24.86 -5.41 -7.95
CA GLY A 34 -25.06 -4.82 -9.28
C GLY A 34 -23.76 -4.72 -10.08
N LEU A 35 -22.67 -4.27 -9.44
CA LEU A 35 -21.36 -4.13 -10.11
C LEU A 35 -20.52 -5.41 -10.08
N LYS A 36 -20.97 -6.44 -9.33
CA LYS A 36 -20.27 -7.73 -9.14
C LYS A 36 -18.81 -7.54 -8.70
N ARG A 37 -18.56 -6.57 -7.82
CA ARG A 37 -17.24 -6.26 -7.27
C ARG A 37 -17.35 -5.62 -5.89
N SER A 38 -16.24 -5.65 -5.15
CA SER A 38 -16.09 -4.81 -3.96
C SER A 38 -15.99 -3.33 -4.37
N VAL A 39 -16.67 -2.47 -3.62
CA VAL A 39 -16.57 -1.01 -3.72
C VAL A 39 -16.17 -0.42 -2.38
N TYR A 40 -15.61 0.77 -2.42
CA TYR A 40 -15.07 1.50 -1.28
C TYR A 40 -15.78 2.84 -1.22
N VAL A 41 -16.41 3.14 -0.08
CA VAL A 41 -17.18 4.36 0.13
C VAL A 41 -16.76 5.03 1.44
N ASP A 42 -17.07 6.32 1.54
CA ASP A 42 -16.71 7.16 2.68
C ASP A 42 -17.81 7.22 3.75
N ASP A 43 -19.09 7.25 3.35
CA ASP A 43 -20.23 7.35 4.26
C ASP A 43 -20.99 6.01 4.34
N PHE A 44 -21.53 5.71 5.52
CA PHE A 44 -22.39 4.56 5.75
C PHE A 44 -23.67 4.62 4.90
N LYS A 45 -24.16 5.82 4.60
CA LYS A 45 -25.32 6.02 3.71
C LYS A 45 -25.09 5.43 2.31
N ASP A 46 -23.85 5.41 1.85
CA ASP A 46 -23.49 4.85 0.54
C ASP A 46 -23.39 3.31 0.56
N THR A 47 -23.75 2.67 1.68
CA THR A 47 -23.66 1.21 1.85
C THR A 47 -24.98 0.46 1.75
N GLU A 48 -26.11 1.14 1.53
CA GLU A 48 -27.46 0.56 1.56
C GLU A 48 -27.61 -0.70 0.68
N ASP A 49 -27.04 -0.69 -0.53
CA ASP A 49 -27.11 -1.80 -1.48
C ASP A 49 -25.91 -2.77 -1.40
N LEU A 50 -25.00 -2.54 -0.46
CA LEU A 50 -23.76 -3.30 -0.34
C LEU A 50 -23.93 -4.48 0.62
N LYS A 51 -23.38 -5.62 0.23
CA LYS A 51 -23.32 -6.82 1.08
C LYS A 51 -21.99 -6.90 1.80
N ARG A 52 -22.02 -7.43 3.04
CA ARG A 52 -20.81 -7.71 3.83
C ARG A 52 -19.95 -6.45 4.06
N VAL A 53 -20.62 -5.35 4.42
CA VAL A 53 -20.00 -4.07 4.73
C VAL A 53 -19.06 -4.24 5.92
N ARG A 54 -17.84 -3.73 5.79
CA ARG A 54 -16.81 -3.74 6.83
C ARG A 54 -15.95 -2.48 6.72
N GLU A 55 -15.47 -2.00 7.85
CA GLU A 55 -14.39 -1.01 7.86
C GLU A 55 -13.08 -1.67 7.42
N VAL A 56 -12.35 -1.00 6.55
CA VAL A 56 -11.02 -1.41 6.10
C VAL A 56 -10.10 -0.20 6.04
N THR A 57 -8.81 -0.44 6.17
CA THR A 57 -7.81 0.54 5.78
C THR A 57 -7.37 0.23 4.35
N VAL A 58 -7.40 1.21 3.47
CA VAL A 58 -6.95 1.08 2.08
C VAL A 58 -5.71 1.93 1.89
N LEU A 59 -4.62 1.26 1.52
CA LEU A 59 -3.43 1.94 1.01
C LEU A 59 -3.58 2.18 -0.47
N ARG A 60 -3.32 3.41 -0.89
CA ARG A 60 -3.08 3.77 -2.27
C ARG A 60 -1.59 3.95 -2.47
N VAL A 61 -1.03 3.18 -3.40
CA VAL A 61 0.41 3.14 -3.65
C VAL A 61 0.73 3.28 -5.12
N TYR A 62 1.89 3.85 -5.43
CA TYR A 62 2.51 3.72 -6.74
C TYR A 62 3.16 2.34 -6.84
N ASN A 63 2.70 1.52 -7.77
CA ASN A 63 3.26 0.20 -8.05
C ASN A 63 4.23 0.31 -9.22
N TRP A 64 5.52 0.23 -8.91
CA TRP A 64 6.60 0.36 -9.88
C TRP A 64 6.60 -0.73 -10.96
N LEU A 65 5.96 -1.89 -10.73
CA LEU A 65 5.85 -2.92 -11.75
C LEU A 65 4.74 -2.63 -12.76
N SER A 66 3.65 -1.98 -12.35
CA SER A 66 2.58 -1.55 -13.26
C SER A 66 2.78 -0.15 -13.84
N ASP A 67 3.74 0.62 -13.31
CA ASP A 67 3.94 2.04 -13.64
C ASP A 67 2.65 2.85 -13.43
N GLY A 68 2.05 2.69 -12.24
CA GLY A 68 0.76 3.30 -11.94
C GLY A 68 0.21 2.95 -10.56
N GLU A 69 -0.99 3.44 -10.26
CA GLU A 69 -1.59 3.28 -8.94
C GLU A 69 -2.12 1.85 -8.70
N SER A 70 -2.03 1.42 -7.44
CA SER A 70 -2.58 0.17 -6.94
C SER A 70 -3.16 0.37 -5.53
N LEU A 71 -4.12 -0.46 -5.17
CA LEU A 71 -4.78 -0.47 -3.87
C LEU A 71 -4.45 -1.75 -3.09
N ILE A 72 -4.16 -1.60 -1.80
CA ILE A 72 -3.93 -2.71 -0.87
C ILE A 72 -4.86 -2.51 0.34
N GLU A 73 -5.77 -3.47 0.57
CA GLU A 73 -6.56 -3.51 1.81
C GLU A 73 -5.71 -4.07 2.95
N LEU A 74 -5.72 -3.39 4.09
CA LEU A 74 -5.06 -3.81 5.31
C LEU A 74 -6.09 -4.10 6.42
N SER A 75 -5.84 -5.20 7.13
CA SER A 75 -6.35 -5.42 8.48
C SER A 75 -5.66 -4.48 9.47
N GLU A 76 -6.20 -4.40 10.69
CA GLU A 76 -5.61 -3.57 11.75
C GLU A 76 -4.17 -3.95 12.05
N MET A 77 -3.85 -5.24 12.14
CA MET A 77 -2.49 -5.72 12.38
C MET A 77 -1.53 -5.36 11.23
N GLU A 78 -1.98 -5.52 9.98
CA GLU A 78 -1.18 -5.17 8.80
C GLU A 78 -0.97 -3.65 8.69
N ARG A 79 -1.96 -2.86 9.11
CA ARG A 79 -1.84 -1.40 9.19
C ARG A 79 -0.79 -0.98 10.21
N SER A 80 -0.86 -1.49 11.44
CA SER A 80 0.14 -1.17 12.46
C SER A 80 1.56 -1.52 12.00
N GLN A 81 1.72 -2.69 11.36
CA GLN A 81 2.99 -3.11 10.77
C GLN A 81 3.47 -2.16 9.67
N PHE A 82 2.57 -1.67 8.82
CA PHE A 82 2.90 -0.71 7.78
C PHE A 82 3.28 0.67 8.34
N GLU A 83 2.57 1.15 9.36
CA GLU A 83 2.86 2.42 10.05
C GLU A 83 4.29 2.42 10.61
N GLU A 84 4.73 1.31 11.22
CA GLU A 84 6.13 1.15 11.68
C GLU A 84 7.15 1.25 10.53
N VAL A 85 6.84 0.69 9.36
CA VAL A 85 7.70 0.77 8.16
C VAL A 85 7.76 2.19 7.62
N VAL A 86 6.64 2.91 7.62
CA VAL A 86 6.59 4.32 7.20
C VAL A 86 7.42 5.19 8.14
N ASP A 87 7.31 4.99 9.45
CA ASP A 87 8.14 5.71 10.42
C ASP A 87 9.64 5.49 10.17
N MET A 88 10.03 4.25 9.86
CA MET A 88 11.41 3.92 9.50
C MET A 88 11.83 4.52 8.17
N PHE A 89 10.95 4.51 7.16
CA PHE A 89 11.18 5.13 5.86
C PHE A 89 11.40 6.64 5.99
N ILE A 90 10.58 7.33 6.79
CA ILE A 90 10.72 8.78 7.03
C ILE A 90 12.05 9.10 7.71
N LYS A 91 12.50 8.27 8.66
CA LYS A 91 13.75 8.49 9.41
C LYS A 91 15.01 8.16 8.61
N HIS A 92 14.96 7.15 7.75
CA HIS A 92 16.15 6.56 7.15
C HIS A 92 16.19 6.58 5.62
N GLY A 93 15.09 6.97 4.96
CA GLY A 93 14.93 6.78 3.52
C GLY A 93 14.90 5.30 3.13
N GLY A 94 15.14 5.02 1.84
CA GLY A 94 15.14 3.66 1.27
C GLY A 94 13.95 3.40 0.36
N GLU A 95 13.59 2.13 0.17
CA GLU A 95 12.45 1.72 -0.67
C GLU A 95 11.53 0.76 0.10
N ILE A 96 10.23 1.01 0.05
CA ILE A 96 9.24 0.12 0.66
C ILE A 96 8.96 -1.03 -0.30
N ARG A 97 9.16 -2.27 0.17
CA ARG A 97 8.85 -3.50 -0.55
C ARG A 97 7.58 -4.12 0.02
N TYR A 98 6.62 -4.38 -0.86
CA TYR A 98 5.37 -5.06 -0.54
C TYR A 98 5.44 -6.53 -0.94
N THR A 99 5.08 -7.43 -0.02
CA THR A 99 4.93 -8.87 -0.26
C THR A 99 3.74 -9.42 0.54
N ARG A 100 3.53 -10.74 0.47
CA ARG A 100 2.60 -11.45 1.35
C ARG A 100 3.32 -12.59 2.04
N ILE A 101 3.17 -12.70 3.35
CA ILE A 101 3.80 -13.75 4.16
C ILE A 101 2.73 -14.64 4.79
N LYS A 102 3.10 -15.88 5.12
CA LYS A 102 2.21 -16.80 5.82
C LYS A 102 2.20 -16.49 7.32
N ASN A 103 1.04 -16.14 7.84
CA ASN A 103 0.78 -15.98 9.27
C ASN A 103 -0.43 -16.84 9.67
N GLY A 104 -0.24 -17.81 10.58
CA GLY A 104 -1.32 -18.69 11.05
C GLY A 104 -2.06 -19.45 9.94
N GLY A 105 -1.35 -19.81 8.85
CA GLY A 105 -1.93 -20.51 7.69
C GLY A 105 -2.60 -19.60 6.65
N ARG A 106 -2.70 -18.29 6.89
CA ARG A 106 -3.22 -17.31 5.93
C ARG A 106 -2.10 -16.43 5.40
N LEU A 107 -2.21 -16.01 4.14
CA LEU A 107 -1.30 -15.03 3.56
C LEU A 107 -1.78 -13.61 3.91
N VAL A 108 -0.98 -12.90 4.69
CA VAL A 108 -1.19 -11.51 5.10
C VAL A 108 -0.28 -10.58 4.32
N ASN A 109 -0.70 -9.33 4.13
CA ASN A 109 0.13 -8.27 3.57
C ASN A 109 1.30 -7.98 4.50
N TYR A 110 2.48 -7.77 3.93
CA TYR A 110 3.67 -7.44 4.70
C TYR A 110 4.53 -6.45 3.94
N PHE A 111 5.12 -5.52 4.68
CA PHE A 111 5.95 -4.47 4.14
C PHE A 111 7.32 -4.50 4.82
N ARG A 112 8.37 -4.24 4.05
CA ARG A 112 9.72 -4.09 4.58
C ARG A 112 10.39 -2.87 3.97
N LEU A 113 11.30 -2.26 4.73
CA LEU A 113 12.15 -1.19 4.23
C LEU A 113 13.46 -1.78 3.72
N GLU A 114 13.76 -1.57 2.45
CA GLU A 114 15.05 -1.91 1.83
C GLU A 114 15.95 -0.68 1.86
N LYS A 115 16.94 -0.67 2.75
CA LYS A 115 17.84 0.47 2.98
C LYS A 115 18.90 0.61 1.88
N ASP A 116 19.32 -0.49 1.28
CA ASP A 116 20.43 -0.54 0.32
C ASP A 116 20.03 -0.11 -1.11
N SER A 117 18.81 0.43 -1.28
CA SER A 117 18.27 0.84 -2.58
C SER A 117 18.61 2.28 -2.97
N VAL A 118 19.09 3.09 -2.02
CA VAL A 118 19.49 4.49 -2.26
C VAL A 118 20.99 4.60 -1.98
N PRO A 119 21.84 4.89 -2.97
CA PRO A 119 23.24 5.22 -2.68
C PRO A 119 23.27 6.43 -1.74
N GLU A 120 24.11 6.40 -0.70
CA GLU A 120 24.38 7.56 0.15
C GLU A 120 24.97 8.68 -0.71
N VAL A 121 24.11 9.51 -1.30
CA VAL A 121 24.54 10.72 -1.99
C VAL A 121 24.60 11.80 -0.93
N SER A 122 25.81 12.29 -0.63
CA SER A 122 25.94 13.53 0.16
C SER A 122 25.38 14.69 -0.65
N VAL A 123 24.10 14.99 -0.43
CA VAL A 123 23.48 16.18 -0.99
C VAL A 123 24.01 17.35 -0.19
N LYS A 124 24.86 18.18 -0.81
CA LYS A 124 25.18 19.49 -0.25
C LYS A 124 23.89 20.30 -0.25
N GLU A 125 23.34 20.57 0.94
CA GLU A 125 22.30 21.58 1.09
C GLU A 125 22.83 22.89 0.48
N LYS A 126 22.21 23.31 -0.61
CA LYS A 126 22.38 24.63 -1.20
C LYS A 126 21.02 25.29 -1.20
N LEU A 127 20.96 26.55 -0.79
CA LEU A 127 19.72 27.29 -0.94
C LEU A 127 19.45 27.46 -2.43
N LEU A 128 18.18 27.45 -2.82
CA LEU A 128 17.79 27.69 -4.21
C LEU A 128 18.31 29.05 -4.69
N ALA A 129 18.44 30.01 -3.76
CA ALA A 129 19.03 31.33 -3.97
C ALA A 129 20.54 31.30 -4.30
N ASP A 130 21.25 30.21 -4.00
CA ASP A 130 22.68 30.05 -4.31
C ASP A 130 22.93 29.45 -5.71
N ILE A 131 21.85 29.11 -6.44
CA ILE A 131 21.86 28.44 -7.75
C ILE A 131 21.34 29.38 -8.86
N LEU A 132 20.74 30.51 -8.49
CA LEU A 132 20.25 31.56 -9.40
C LEU A 132 21.24 32.74 -9.44
#